data_AF-A0A7I7P0R6-F1
#
_entry.id   AF-A0A7I7P0R6-F1
#
_cell.length_a   1.000
_cell.length_b   1.000
_cell.length_c   1.000
_cell.angle_alpha   90.00
_cell.angle_beta   90.00
_cell.angle_gamma   90.00
#
_symmetry.space_group_name_H-M   'P 1'
#
loop_
_entity.id
_entity.type
_entity.pdbx_description
1 polymer ?
#
loop_
_entity_poly.entity_id
_entity_poly.type
_entity_poly.pdbx_seq_one_letter_code
_entity_poly.pdbx_strand_id
1 'polypeptide(L)'
;MTETISVPDKQGSPAKPGLSSLQKSLFGVLAFFFVIHIVFWYLEFHGGVSHVVASTTLVVFVVGCFVTALALPWLPLPGQRDRSKAERLSAMVIVWVFIALIPRFIWELPWLLFFDQIRNGVQHGALWTYMWAPILLGGDARYLNGDPLIVVLEWIAFFVGLFEAYAMVQFFRHGKRFTSTQLSFIMAGMIVEVTLPAVYFGVEIANNLHSMSSPIEMWVKFVVLNLLWCTMPFVTYFWGVRRLARQDLAVKF
;
A
#
# COMPACT_ATOMS: atom_id res chain seq x y z
N MET A 1 19.59 -17.19 -66.55
CA MET A 1 19.46 -17.83 -65.22
C MET A 1 19.40 -16.71 -64.21
N THR A 2 18.21 -16.44 -63.69
CA THR A 2 17.96 -15.40 -62.71
C THR A 2 17.47 -16.13 -61.46
N GLU A 3 18.38 -16.38 -60.51
CA GLU A 3 18.03 -16.99 -59.24
C GLU A 3 17.41 -15.92 -58.34
N THR A 4 16.10 -15.99 -58.17
CA THR A 4 15.35 -15.24 -57.16
C THR A 4 15.60 -15.88 -55.80
N ILE A 5 16.34 -15.18 -54.93
CA ILE A 5 16.50 -15.53 -53.51
C ILE A 5 15.14 -15.37 -52.82
N SER A 6 14.55 -16.47 -52.38
CA SER A 6 13.39 -16.48 -51.50
C SER A 6 13.85 -16.17 -50.07
N VAL A 7 13.49 -14.99 -49.57
CA VAL A 7 13.62 -14.64 -48.15
C VAL A 7 12.48 -15.32 -47.39
N PRO A 8 12.76 -16.16 -46.39
CA PRO A 8 11.71 -16.74 -45.57
C PRO A 8 11.07 -15.67 -44.68
N ASP A 9 9.75 -15.65 -44.77
CA ASP A 9 8.81 -14.72 -44.17
C ASP A 9 8.68 -14.94 -42.65
N LYS A 10 8.43 -13.84 -41.93
CA LYS A 10 7.88 -13.73 -40.56
C LYS A 10 8.77 -14.18 -39.38
N GLN A 11 9.60 -13.23 -38.93
CA GLN A 11 9.83 -13.04 -37.49
C GLN A 11 8.46 -12.87 -36.80
N GLY A 12 8.04 -13.89 -36.06
CA GLY A 12 6.88 -13.80 -35.18
C GLY A 12 7.06 -12.60 -34.23
N SER A 13 6.10 -11.68 -34.26
CA SER A 13 6.04 -10.62 -33.25
C SER A 13 6.12 -11.26 -31.86
N PRO A 14 7.01 -10.79 -30.96
CA PRO A 14 7.06 -11.34 -29.61
C PRO A 14 5.67 -11.15 -28.99
N ALA A 15 5.04 -12.27 -28.62
CA ALA A 15 3.76 -12.26 -27.93
C ALA A 15 3.90 -11.30 -26.73
N LYS A 16 3.04 -10.27 -26.67
CA LYS A 16 3.03 -9.32 -25.56
C LYS A 16 2.97 -10.13 -24.26
N PRO A 17 3.99 -10.05 -23.39
CA PRO A 17 3.99 -10.86 -22.19
C PRO A 17 2.79 -10.44 -21.33
N GLY A 18 1.83 -11.35 -21.18
CA GLY A 18 0.67 -11.15 -20.32
C GLY A 18 1.07 -11.04 -18.85
N LEU A 19 0.13 -10.62 -18.00
CA LEU A 19 0.35 -10.52 -16.55
C LEU A 19 0.79 -11.86 -15.96
N SER A 20 1.81 -11.83 -15.09
CA SER A 20 2.26 -12.98 -14.34
C SER A 20 1.19 -13.46 -13.35
N SER A 21 1.27 -14.71 -12.90
CA SER A 21 0.36 -15.23 -11.86
C SER A 21 0.42 -14.40 -10.58
N LEU A 22 1.60 -13.85 -10.22
CA LEU A 22 1.74 -12.94 -9.08
C LEU A 22 0.85 -11.71 -9.27
N GLN A 23 0.99 -11.05 -10.43
CA GLN A 23 0.28 -9.82 -10.74
C GLN A 23 -1.23 -10.05 -10.77
N LYS A 24 -1.68 -11.15 -11.38
CA LYS A 24 -3.10 -11.53 -11.37
C LYS A 24 -3.64 -11.72 -9.96
N SER A 25 -2.90 -12.42 -9.09
CA SER A 25 -3.29 -12.59 -7.68
C SER A 25 -3.31 -11.26 -6.91
N LEU A 26 -2.33 -10.38 -7.13
CA LEU A 26 -2.29 -9.05 -6.53
C LEU A 26 -3.49 -8.19 -6.98
N PHE A 27 -3.85 -8.23 -8.26
CA PHE A 27 -5.06 -7.59 -8.76
C PHE A 27 -6.33 -8.18 -8.13
N GLY A 28 -6.37 -9.48 -7.89
CA GLY A 28 -7.47 -10.13 -7.16
C GLY A 28 -7.60 -9.61 -5.73
N VAL A 29 -6.49 -9.49 -5.00
CA VAL A 29 -6.48 -8.91 -3.64
C VAL A 29 -6.91 -7.44 -3.66
N LEU A 30 -6.44 -6.66 -4.63
CA LEU A 30 -6.82 -5.26 -4.79
C LEU A 30 -8.32 -5.10 -5.10
N ALA A 31 -8.86 -5.93 -6.01
CA ALA A 31 -10.28 -5.93 -6.31
C ALA A 31 -11.11 -6.29 -5.07
N PHE A 32 -10.69 -7.32 -4.32
CA PHE A 32 -11.32 -7.69 -3.06
C PHE A 32 -11.30 -6.52 -2.07
N PHE A 33 -10.16 -5.85 -1.90
CA PHE A 33 -10.02 -4.66 -1.04
C PHE A 33 -11.07 -3.58 -1.37
N PHE A 34 -11.33 -3.27 -2.65
CA PHE A 34 -12.35 -2.28 -2.99
C PHE A 34 -13.78 -2.79 -2.77
N VAL A 35 -14.05 -4.05 -3.13
CA VAL A 35 -15.40 -4.64 -2.99
C VAL A 35 -15.83 -4.74 -1.53
N ILE A 36 -14.92 -5.09 -0.61
CA ILE A 36 -15.29 -5.21 0.82
C ILE A 36 -15.79 -3.88 1.40
N HIS A 37 -15.29 -2.72 0.95
CA HIS A 37 -15.78 -1.43 1.43
C HIS A 37 -17.26 -1.22 1.08
N ILE A 38 -17.68 -1.61 -0.13
CA ILE A 38 -19.08 -1.51 -0.57
C ILE A 38 -19.96 -2.46 0.28
N VAL A 39 -19.48 -3.68 0.52
CA VAL A 39 -20.19 -4.67 1.33
C VAL A 39 -20.39 -4.17 2.76
N PHE A 40 -19.33 -3.68 3.42
CA PHE A 40 -19.42 -3.21 4.79
C PHE A 40 -20.24 -1.91 4.92
N TRP A 41 -20.15 -1.01 3.94
CA TRP A 41 -21.04 0.15 3.86
C TRP A 41 -22.51 -0.29 3.82
N TYR A 42 -22.85 -1.27 2.96
CA TYR A 42 -24.22 -1.76 2.85
C TYR A 42 -24.68 -2.43 4.16
N LEU A 43 -23.83 -3.26 4.78
CA LEU A 43 -24.15 -3.90 6.06
C LEU A 43 -24.42 -2.88 7.17
N GLU A 44 -23.66 -1.79 7.22
CA GLU A 44 -23.82 -0.73 8.22
C GLU A 44 -25.10 0.09 8.00
N PHE A 45 -25.28 0.65 6.79
CA PHE A 45 -26.35 1.61 6.53
C PHE A 45 -27.69 0.98 6.10
N HIS A 46 -27.68 -0.27 5.64
CA HIS A 46 -28.88 -0.99 5.19
C HIS A 46 -29.11 -2.32 5.92
N GLY A 47 -28.05 -2.98 6.39
CA GLY A 47 -28.13 -4.25 7.10
C GLY A 47 -28.34 -4.15 8.62
N GLY A 48 -28.24 -2.95 9.20
CA GLY A 48 -28.41 -2.71 10.64
C GLY A 48 -27.22 -3.16 11.50
N VAL A 49 -26.06 -3.43 10.90
CA VAL A 49 -24.83 -3.73 11.63
C VAL A 49 -24.29 -2.44 12.25
N SER A 50 -23.92 -2.47 13.53
CA SER A 50 -23.37 -1.27 14.20
C SER A 50 -22.04 -0.84 13.58
N HIS A 51 -21.78 0.47 13.57
CA HIS A 51 -20.55 1.05 13.06
C HIS A 51 -19.30 0.38 13.65
N VAL A 52 -19.27 0.16 14.96
CA VAL A 52 -18.13 -0.47 15.66
C VAL A 52 -17.84 -1.86 15.09
N VAL A 53 -18.88 -2.68 14.88
CA VAL A 53 -18.71 -4.04 14.35
C VAL A 53 -18.31 -4.01 12.88
N ALA A 54 -19.00 -3.20 12.06
CA ALA A 54 -18.72 -3.10 10.64
C ALA A 54 -17.29 -2.58 10.38
N SER A 55 -16.91 -1.45 11.00
CA SER A 55 -15.61 -0.82 10.82
C SER A 55 -14.45 -1.65 11.37
N THR A 56 -14.60 -2.26 12.55
CA THR A 56 -13.54 -3.11 13.13
C THR A 56 -13.32 -4.35 12.27
N THR A 57 -14.40 -4.98 11.82
CA THR A 57 -14.32 -6.16 10.94
C THR A 57 -13.70 -5.79 9.60
N LEU A 58 -14.12 -4.67 8.99
CA LEU A 58 -13.53 -4.15 7.76
C LEU A 58 -12.02 -3.96 7.89
N VAL A 59 -11.55 -3.35 8.98
CA VAL A 59 -10.11 -3.17 9.22
C VAL A 59 -9.37 -4.51 9.30
N VAL A 60 -9.95 -5.53 9.94
CA VAL A 60 -9.37 -6.89 9.95
C VAL A 60 -9.25 -7.45 8.53
N PHE A 61 -10.27 -7.28 7.68
CA PHE A 61 -10.19 -7.69 6.28
C PHE A 61 -9.16 -6.89 5.49
N VAL A 62 -9.03 -5.58 5.72
CA VAL A 62 -8.00 -4.72 5.09
C VAL A 62 -6.60 -5.17 5.49
N VAL A 63 -6.35 -5.41 6.77
CA VAL A 63 -5.07 -5.97 7.25
C VAL A 63 -4.82 -7.35 6.62
N GLY A 64 -5.86 -8.18 6.53
CA GLY A 64 -5.81 -9.46 5.83
C GLY A 64 -5.42 -9.33 4.36
N CYS A 65 -5.88 -8.29 3.67
CA CYS A 65 -5.46 -7.99 2.30
C CYS A 65 -3.97 -7.66 2.22
N PHE A 66 -3.46 -6.82 3.12
CA PHE A 66 -2.03 -6.46 3.14
C PHE A 66 -1.15 -7.67 3.44
N VAL A 67 -1.49 -8.45 4.47
CA VAL A 67 -0.77 -9.68 4.82
C VAL A 67 -0.80 -10.68 3.67
N THR A 68 -1.96 -10.85 3.03
CA THR A 68 -2.10 -11.74 1.87
C THR A 68 -1.22 -11.27 0.72
N ALA A 69 -1.25 -9.98 0.38
CA ALA A 69 -0.44 -9.40 -0.69
C ALA A 69 1.07 -9.59 -0.43
N LEU A 70 1.53 -9.38 0.81
CA LEU A 70 2.92 -9.61 1.22
C LEU A 70 3.31 -11.10 1.23
N ALA A 71 2.36 -12.00 1.49
CA ALA A 71 2.57 -13.44 1.47
C ALA A 71 2.61 -14.03 0.05
N LEU A 72 1.91 -13.43 -0.93
CA LEU A 72 1.80 -13.96 -2.30
C LEU A 72 3.14 -14.31 -2.97
N PRO A 73 4.22 -13.50 -2.87
CA PRO A 73 5.54 -13.86 -3.41
C PRO A 73 6.17 -15.13 -2.79
N TRP A 74 5.71 -15.53 -1.60
CA TRP A 74 6.18 -16.72 -0.90
C TRP A 74 5.38 -17.98 -1.23
N LEU A 75 4.20 -17.82 -1.85
CA LEU A 75 3.38 -18.95 -2.24
C LEU A 75 3.91 -19.64 -3.51
N PRO A 76 3.64 -20.94 -3.70
CA PRO A 76 4.09 -21.71 -4.86
C PRO A 76 3.22 -21.47 -6.11
N LEU A 77 3.03 -20.19 -6.47
CA LEU A 77 2.24 -19.77 -7.64
C LEU A 77 2.85 -20.29 -8.95
N PRO A 78 2.04 -20.57 -9.98
CA PRO A 78 2.54 -20.98 -11.30
C PRO A 78 3.55 -19.97 -11.85
N GLY A 79 4.73 -20.45 -12.26
CA GLY A 79 5.84 -19.61 -12.75
C GLY A 79 6.73 -18.97 -11.68
N GLN A 80 6.54 -19.31 -10.38
CA GLN A 80 7.34 -18.75 -9.27
C GLN A 80 7.97 -19.80 -8.35
N ARG A 81 7.77 -21.10 -8.63
CA ARG A 81 8.22 -22.18 -7.76
C ARG A 81 9.74 -22.19 -7.57
N ASP A 82 10.48 -21.86 -8.62
CA ASP A 82 11.95 -21.89 -8.63
C ASP A 82 12.61 -20.60 -8.12
N ARG A 83 11.83 -19.63 -7.63
CA ARG A 83 12.38 -18.38 -7.08
C ARG A 83 13.11 -18.66 -5.76
N SER A 84 14.35 -18.18 -5.68
CA SER A 84 15.15 -18.15 -4.46
C SER A 84 14.49 -17.29 -3.37
N LYS A 85 14.88 -17.51 -2.10
CA LYS A 85 14.39 -16.70 -0.97
C LYS A 85 14.67 -15.19 -1.17
N ALA A 86 15.80 -14.83 -1.76
CA ALA A 86 16.17 -13.44 -2.02
C ALA A 86 15.29 -12.79 -3.10
N GLU A 87 14.92 -13.54 -4.14
CA GLU A 87 13.99 -13.06 -5.18
C GLU A 87 12.57 -12.91 -4.63
N ARG A 88 12.12 -13.83 -3.78
CA ARG A 88 10.81 -13.75 -3.11
C ARG A 88 10.73 -12.54 -2.18
N LEU A 89 11.75 -12.33 -1.35
CA LEU A 89 11.87 -11.13 -0.52
C LEU A 89 11.86 -9.86 -1.36
N SER A 90 12.60 -9.84 -2.47
CA SER A 90 12.64 -8.66 -3.34
C SER A 90 11.27 -8.37 -3.96
N ALA A 91 10.54 -9.40 -4.40
CA ALA A 91 9.17 -9.22 -4.87
C ALA A 91 8.22 -8.74 -3.76
N MET A 92 8.34 -9.26 -2.54
CA MET A 92 7.58 -8.79 -1.37
C MET A 92 7.85 -7.32 -1.07
N VAL A 93 9.10 -6.87 -1.15
CA VAL A 93 9.46 -5.47 -0.96
C VAL A 93 8.83 -4.59 -2.04
N ILE A 94 8.85 -5.01 -3.31
CA ILE A 94 8.15 -4.26 -4.38
C ILE A 94 6.64 -4.20 -4.11
N VAL A 95 6.03 -5.28 -3.63
CA VAL A 95 4.61 -5.27 -3.21
C VAL A 95 4.37 -4.29 -2.07
N TRP A 96 5.24 -4.27 -1.05
CA TRP A 96 5.14 -3.31 0.05
C TRP A 96 5.20 -1.87 -0.43
N VAL A 97 6.15 -1.54 -1.32
CA VAL A 97 6.25 -0.18 -1.87
C VAL A 97 4.94 0.23 -2.54
N PHE A 98 4.26 -0.68 -3.26
CA PHE A 98 2.91 -0.39 -3.78
C PHE A 98 1.86 -0.22 -2.68
N ILE A 99 1.86 -1.08 -1.67
CA ILE A 99 0.93 -0.98 -0.52
C ILE A 99 1.11 0.34 0.22
N ALA A 100 2.33 0.84 0.37
CA ALA A 100 2.59 2.10 1.04
C ALA A 100 2.30 3.31 0.14
N LEU A 101 2.58 3.19 -1.17
CA LEU A 101 2.37 4.27 -2.12
C LEU A 101 0.89 4.52 -2.44
N ILE A 102 0.09 3.47 -2.61
CA ILE A 102 -1.31 3.58 -3.04
C ILE A 102 -2.15 4.45 -2.09
N PRO A 103 -2.17 4.21 -0.76
CA PRO A 103 -2.91 5.02 0.20
C PRO A 103 -2.60 6.51 0.11
N ARG A 104 -1.35 6.90 -0.17
CA ARG A 104 -0.97 8.31 -0.33
C ARG A 104 -1.82 9.03 -1.38
N PHE A 105 -2.11 8.35 -2.49
CA PHE A 105 -2.83 8.95 -3.61
C PHE A 105 -4.34 8.72 -3.57
N ILE A 106 -4.80 7.60 -3.00
CA ILE A 106 -6.22 7.24 -3.01
C ILE A 106 -6.94 7.50 -1.68
N TRP A 107 -6.20 7.70 -0.59
CA TRP A 107 -6.73 7.90 0.75
C TRP A 107 -6.26 9.23 1.37
N GLU A 108 -4.94 9.45 1.45
CA GLU A 108 -4.36 10.63 2.13
C GLU A 108 -4.57 11.92 1.32
N LEU A 109 -4.18 11.93 0.03
CA LEU A 109 -4.34 13.10 -0.82
C LEU A 109 -5.81 13.55 -0.95
N PRO A 110 -6.79 12.66 -1.20
CA PRO A 110 -8.19 13.09 -1.21
C PRO A 110 -8.65 13.62 0.15
N TRP A 111 -8.19 13.04 1.27
CA TRP A 111 -8.49 13.56 2.61
C TRP A 111 -7.94 14.98 2.81
N LEU A 112 -6.71 15.25 2.35
CA LEU A 112 -6.09 16.57 2.41
C LEU A 112 -6.82 17.62 1.55
N LEU A 113 -7.29 17.24 0.37
CA LEU A 113 -7.91 18.16 -0.60
C LEU A 113 -9.41 18.36 -0.39
N PHE A 114 -10.12 17.33 0.11
CA PHE A 114 -11.58 17.29 0.21
C PHE A 114 -12.05 16.99 1.63
N PHE A 115 -11.30 17.47 2.64
CA PHE A 115 -11.53 17.20 4.04
C PHE A 115 -12.98 17.40 4.47
N ASP A 116 -13.57 18.57 4.16
CA ASP A 116 -14.94 18.89 4.58
C ASP A 116 -15.98 17.99 3.92
N GLN A 117 -15.81 17.66 2.64
CA GLN A 117 -16.70 16.77 1.90
C GLN A 117 -16.60 15.33 2.42
N ILE A 118 -15.38 14.86 2.71
CA ILE A 118 -15.14 13.53 3.27
C ILE A 118 -15.73 13.43 4.67
N ARG A 119 -15.46 14.41 5.53
CA ARG A 119 -16.02 14.49 6.88
C ARG A 119 -17.55 14.47 6.85
N ASN A 120 -18.15 15.31 6.02
CA ASN A 120 -19.60 15.35 5.87
C ASN A 120 -20.14 14.01 5.35
N GLY A 121 -19.53 13.44 4.32
CA GLY A 121 -19.96 12.16 3.76
C GLY A 121 -19.87 11.01 4.76
N VAL A 122 -18.78 10.93 5.53
CA VAL A 122 -18.60 9.91 6.58
C VAL A 122 -19.68 10.04 7.65
N GLN A 123 -19.99 11.26 8.09
CA GLN A 123 -21.03 11.51 9.10
C GLN A 123 -22.45 11.22 8.62
N HIS A 124 -22.70 11.31 7.31
CA HIS A 124 -24.03 11.09 6.71
C HIS A 124 -24.13 9.78 5.90
N GLY A 125 -23.11 8.92 5.98
CA GLY A 125 -23.14 7.59 5.36
C GLY A 125 -22.99 7.54 3.83
N ALA A 126 -22.28 8.49 3.22
CA ALA A 126 -22.01 8.48 1.80
C ALA A 126 -21.02 7.38 1.41
N LEU A 127 -21.41 6.48 0.49
CA LEU A 127 -20.62 5.32 0.06
C LEU A 127 -19.19 5.70 -0.36
N TRP A 128 -19.03 6.75 -1.16
CA TRP A 128 -17.71 7.12 -1.70
C TRP A 128 -16.71 7.53 -0.61
N THR A 129 -17.20 7.98 0.55
CA THR A 129 -16.36 8.38 1.70
C THR A 129 -16.11 7.25 2.70
N TYR A 130 -16.69 6.07 2.47
CA TYR A 130 -16.72 5.02 3.48
C TYR A 130 -15.33 4.44 3.80
N MET A 131 -14.36 4.54 2.88
CA MET A 131 -12.98 4.10 3.14
C MET A 131 -12.24 4.91 4.22
N TRP A 132 -12.71 6.12 4.54
CA TRP A 132 -12.19 6.92 5.65
C TRP A 132 -12.90 6.62 6.96
N ALA A 133 -14.14 6.13 6.91
CA ALA A 133 -15.00 5.97 8.08
C ALA A 133 -14.36 5.14 9.21
N PRO A 134 -13.68 4.01 8.97
CA PRO A 134 -13.08 3.25 10.07
C PRO A 134 -12.06 4.01 10.90
N ILE A 135 -11.31 4.93 10.28
CA ILE A 135 -10.31 5.75 10.96
C ILE A 135 -10.96 6.99 11.58
N LEU A 136 -11.77 7.72 10.81
CA LEU A 136 -12.38 8.98 11.25
C LEU A 136 -13.41 8.77 12.38
N LEU A 137 -14.11 7.64 12.38
CA LEU A 137 -15.15 7.31 13.37
C LEU A 137 -14.69 6.16 14.29
N GLY A 138 -13.64 6.43 15.08
CA GLY A 138 -13.23 5.53 16.16
C GLY A 138 -11.87 4.86 15.99
N GLY A 139 -11.13 5.15 14.92
CA GLY A 139 -9.72 4.81 14.84
C GLY A 139 -8.85 5.89 15.48
N ASP A 140 -8.83 7.07 14.86
CA ASP A 140 -8.07 8.23 15.32
C ASP A 140 -8.87 9.51 15.02
N ALA A 141 -9.50 10.06 16.07
CA ALA A 141 -10.37 11.23 15.97
C ALA A 141 -9.65 12.49 15.46
N ARG A 142 -8.31 12.52 15.47
CA ARG A 142 -7.53 13.64 14.93
C ARG A 142 -7.72 13.79 13.42
N TYR A 143 -7.98 12.69 12.70
CA TYR A 143 -8.36 12.73 11.28
C TYR A 143 -9.77 13.25 11.04
N LEU A 144 -10.66 13.17 12.04
CA LEU A 144 -12.01 13.77 11.94
C LEU A 144 -11.97 15.27 12.22
N ASN A 145 -11.05 15.69 13.10
CA ASN A 145 -10.91 17.08 13.53
C ASN A 145 -9.95 17.90 12.67
N GLY A 146 -9.18 17.26 11.79
CA GLY A 146 -8.19 17.94 10.96
C GLY A 146 -7.04 18.48 11.80
N ASP A 147 -6.54 17.67 12.73
CA ASP A 147 -5.44 18.06 13.62
C ASP A 147 -4.24 18.60 12.80
N PRO A 148 -3.70 19.79 13.12
CA PRO A 148 -2.64 20.40 12.34
C PRO A 148 -1.38 19.55 12.20
N LEU A 149 -1.02 18.77 13.23
CA LEU A 149 0.14 17.89 13.18
C LEU A 149 -0.10 16.75 12.20
N ILE A 150 -1.29 16.13 12.23
CA ILE A 150 -1.67 15.10 11.26
C ILE A 150 -1.61 15.66 9.84
N VAL A 151 -2.24 16.81 9.59
CA VAL A 151 -2.24 17.45 8.26
C VAL A 151 -0.82 17.68 7.74
N VAL A 152 0.09 18.18 8.58
CA VAL A 152 1.51 18.39 8.20
C VAL A 152 2.20 17.07 7.87
N LEU A 153 2.00 16.03 8.69
CA LEU A 153 2.61 14.73 8.49
C LEU A 153 2.12 14.05 7.21
N GLU A 154 0.82 14.12 6.92
CA GLU A 154 0.23 13.60 5.68
C GLU A 154 0.77 14.33 4.44
N TRP A 155 0.98 15.66 4.51
CA TRP A 155 1.65 16.38 3.41
C TRP A 155 3.10 15.92 3.20
N ILE A 156 3.85 15.71 4.28
CA ILE A 156 5.23 15.19 4.19
C ILE A 156 5.22 13.80 3.54
N ALA A 157 4.35 12.90 3.98
CA ALA A 157 4.20 11.57 3.39
C ALA A 157 3.87 11.65 1.90
N PHE A 158 2.93 12.52 1.51
CA PHE A 158 2.55 12.72 0.11
C PHE A 158 3.74 13.18 -0.75
N PHE A 159 4.47 14.23 -0.34
CA PHE A 159 5.59 14.75 -1.13
C PHE A 159 6.72 13.72 -1.27
N VAL A 160 7.00 12.97 -0.21
CA VAL A 160 7.98 11.88 -0.25
C VAL A 160 7.51 10.77 -1.18
N GLY A 161 6.21 10.44 -1.14
CA GLY A 161 5.56 9.50 -2.04
C GLY A 161 5.71 9.85 -3.52
N LEU A 162 5.80 11.13 -3.90
CA LEU A 162 6.06 11.52 -5.30
C LEU A 162 7.43 11.01 -5.80
N PHE A 163 8.45 11.03 -4.96
CA PHE A 163 9.78 10.51 -5.31
C PHE A 163 9.78 8.99 -5.43
N GLU A 164 9.02 8.31 -4.56
CA GLU A 164 8.85 6.86 -4.62
C GLU A 164 8.05 6.43 -5.85
N ALA A 165 6.97 7.15 -6.17
CA ALA A 165 6.20 6.96 -7.39
C ALA A 165 7.08 7.12 -8.62
N TYR A 166 7.89 8.18 -8.66
CA TYR A 166 8.87 8.40 -9.72
C TYR A 166 9.84 7.21 -9.82
N ALA A 167 10.45 6.79 -8.71
CA ALA A 167 11.39 5.67 -8.69
C ALA A 167 10.74 4.36 -9.19
N MET A 168 9.50 4.09 -8.79
CA MET A 168 8.73 2.92 -9.23
C MET A 168 8.36 2.97 -10.72
N VAL A 169 7.94 4.13 -11.23
CA VAL A 169 7.67 4.30 -12.66
C VAL A 169 8.94 4.05 -13.48
N GLN A 170 10.07 4.64 -13.07
CA GLN A 170 11.34 4.43 -13.76
C GLN A 170 11.81 2.98 -13.68
N PHE A 171 11.63 2.33 -12.53
CA PHE A 171 11.93 0.90 -12.35
C PHE A 171 11.26 0.04 -13.41
N PHE A 172 9.95 0.22 -13.65
CA PHE A 172 9.24 -0.55 -14.69
C PHE A 172 9.66 -0.16 -16.11
N ARG A 173 9.93 1.12 -16.36
CA ARG A 173 10.39 1.60 -17.69
C ARG A 173 11.79 1.11 -18.05
N HIS A 174 12.66 0.89 -17.06
CA HIS A 174 14.05 0.49 -17.24
C HIS A 174 14.29 -1.00 -16.94
N GLY A 175 13.31 -1.85 -17.28
CA GLY A 175 13.50 -3.30 -17.23
C GLY A 175 13.61 -3.86 -15.81
N LYS A 176 12.94 -3.24 -14.83
CA LYS A 176 12.92 -3.65 -13.42
C LYS A 176 14.30 -3.55 -12.76
N ARG A 177 14.99 -2.45 -13.05
CA ARG A 177 16.28 -2.09 -12.45
C ARG A 177 16.22 -0.67 -11.91
N PHE A 178 16.60 -0.51 -10.65
CA PHE A 178 16.77 0.80 -10.05
C PHE A 178 18.15 1.39 -10.40
N THR A 179 18.24 2.72 -10.40
CA THR A 179 19.53 3.40 -10.15
C THR A 179 19.76 3.54 -8.64
N SER A 180 21.00 3.82 -8.23
CA SER A 180 21.30 4.08 -6.81
C SER A 180 20.43 5.19 -6.24
N THR A 181 20.22 6.27 -7.01
CA THR A 181 19.36 7.39 -6.62
C THR A 181 17.90 6.98 -6.46
N GLN A 182 17.35 6.21 -7.39
CA GLN A 182 15.95 5.76 -7.31
C GLN A 182 15.73 4.84 -6.11
N LEU A 183 16.66 3.93 -5.84
CA LEU A 183 16.59 3.07 -4.65
C LEU A 183 16.74 3.88 -3.35
N SER A 184 17.58 4.91 -3.35
CA SER A 184 17.68 5.85 -2.22
C SER A 184 16.39 6.62 -1.98
N PHE A 185 15.61 6.97 -3.01
CA PHE A 185 14.29 7.58 -2.83
C PHE A 185 13.32 6.64 -2.12
N ILE A 186 13.27 5.36 -2.52
CA ILE A 186 12.48 4.34 -1.82
C ILE A 186 12.94 4.23 -0.36
N MET A 187 14.25 4.13 -0.12
CA MET A 187 14.79 4.02 1.24
C MET A 187 14.49 5.24 2.11
N ALA A 188 14.58 6.44 1.56
CA ALA A 188 14.21 7.67 2.28
C ALA A 188 12.72 7.66 2.63
N GLY A 189 11.86 7.23 1.70
CA GLY A 189 10.43 7.03 1.94
C GLY A 189 10.14 6.11 3.10
N MET A 190 10.83 4.97 3.18
CA MET A 190 10.66 4.03 4.29
C MET A 190 10.99 4.64 5.67
N ILE A 191 11.98 5.53 5.77
CA ILE A 191 12.28 6.21 7.05
C ILE A 191 11.13 7.14 7.45
N VAL A 192 10.56 7.86 6.48
CA VAL A 192 9.39 8.71 6.71
C VAL A 192 8.19 7.85 7.14
N GLU A 193 7.95 6.72 6.46
CA GLU A 193 6.87 5.77 6.77
C GLU A 193 6.89 5.21 8.17
N VAL A 194 8.06 5.00 8.77
CA VAL A 194 8.15 4.55 10.17
C VAL A 194 8.13 5.71 11.16
N THR A 195 8.58 6.89 10.74
CA THR A 195 8.61 8.09 11.60
C THR A 195 7.20 8.60 11.87
N LEU A 196 6.32 8.64 10.87
CA LEU A 196 4.94 9.08 11.02
C LEU A 196 4.16 8.31 12.10
N PRO A 197 4.02 6.98 12.02
CA PRO A 197 3.32 6.21 13.04
C PRO A 197 4.02 6.33 14.40
N ALA A 198 5.36 6.42 14.44
CA ALA A 198 6.07 6.65 15.70
C ALA A 198 5.68 7.99 16.36
N VAL A 199 5.51 9.05 15.58
CA VAL A 199 4.98 10.34 16.07
C VAL A 199 3.52 10.21 16.47
N TYR A 200 2.68 9.51 15.68
CA TYR A 200 1.28 9.25 16.02
C TYR A 200 1.14 8.52 17.37
N PHE A 201 1.92 7.46 17.59
CA PHE A 201 2.02 6.74 18.85
C PHE A 201 2.55 7.62 19.97
N GLY A 202 3.64 8.36 19.74
CA GLY A 202 4.27 9.20 20.74
C GLY A 202 3.34 10.30 21.27
N VAL A 203 2.60 10.97 20.38
CA VAL A 203 1.63 12.00 20.75
C VAL A 203 0.42 11.40 21.48
N GLU A 204 -0.09 10.25 21.03
CA GLU A 204 -1.19 9.59 21.75
C GLU A 204 -0.77 9.12 23.15
N ILE A 205 0.44 8.58 23.31
CA ILE A 205 0.98 8.21 24.62
C ILE A 205 1.13 9.46 25.50
N ALA A 206 1.65 10.56 24.95
CA ALA A 206 1.77 11.82 25.69
C ALA A 206 0.41 12.39 26.12
N ASN A 207 -0.64 12.13 25.35
CA ASN A 207 -2.01 12.56 25.61
C ASN A 207 -2.86 11.49 26.33
N ASN A 208 -2.25 10.47 26.94
CA ASN A 208 -2.94 9.39 27.67
C ASN A 208 -4.01 8.65 26.84
N LEU A 209 -3.78 8.49 25.53
CA LEU A 209 -4.65 7.79 24.58
C LEU A 209 -6.06 8.40 24.46
N HIS A 210 -6.20 9.70 24.73
CA HIS A 210 -7.49 10.41 24.75
C HIS A 210 -8.26 10.36 23.42
N SER A 211 -7.58 10.17 22.29
CA SER A 211 -8.23 10.17 20.97
C SER A 211 -8.83 8.80 20.60
N MET A 212 -8.64 7.78 21.45
CA MET A 212 -9.10 6.41 21.22
C MET A 212 -10.47 6.17 21.86
N SER A 213 -11.45 5.72 21.07
CA SER A 213 -12.84 5.50 21.54
C SER A 213 -13.03 4.21 22.32
N SER A 214 -12.22 3.17 22.08
CA SER A 214 -12.27 1.92 22.84
C SER A 214 -10.97 1.11 22.76
N PRO A 215 -10.69 0.21 23.74
CA PRO A 215 -9.51 -0.66 23.69
C PRO A 215 -9.44 -1.55 22.45
N ILE A 216 -10.59 -2.05 21.97
CA ILE A 216 -10.65 -2.90 20.77
C ILE A 216 -10.28 -2.09 19.53
N GLU A 217 -10.82 -0.90 19.40
CA GLU A 217 -10.50 -0.03 18.26
C GLU A 217 -9.04 0.44 18.31
N MET A 218 -8.51 0.75 19.50
CA MET A 218 -7.09 1.02 19.69
C MET A 218 -6.22 -0.18 19.24
N TRP A 219 -6.50 -1.39 19.70
CA TRP A 219 -5.67 -2.54 19.31
C TRP A 219 -5.79 -2.88 17.83
N VAL A 220 -7.00 -2.89 17.27
CA VAL A 220 -7.21 -3.34 15.88
C VAL A 220 -6.95 -2.22 14.88
N LYS A 221 -7.53 -1.04 15.08
CA LYS A 221 -7.47 0.06 14.11
C LYS A 221 -6.18 0.87 14.24
N PHE A 222 -5.64 0.99 15.45
CA PHE A 222 -4.42 1.75 15.69
C PHE A 222 -3.18 0.86 15.76
N VAL A 223 -3.14 -0.21 16.57
CA VAL A 223 -1.92 -1.02 16.69
C VAL A 223 -1.72 -1.96 15.51
N VAL A 224 -2.68 -2.85 15.22
CA VAL A 224 -2.51 -3.91 14.20
C VAL A 224 -2.26 -3.32 12.81
N LEU A 225 -2.98 -2.26 12.46
CA LEU A 225 -2.77 -1.57 11.19
C LEU A 225 -1.34 -1.01 11.13
N ASN A 226 -0.92 -0.22 12.12
CA ASN A 226 0.38 0.43 12.10
C ASN A 226 1.57 -0.52 12.30
N LEU A 227 1.39 -1.74 12.81
CA LEU A 227 2.49 -2.73 12.94
C LEU A 227 3.17 -3.01 11.60
N LEU A 228 2.42 -3.06 10.50
CA LEU A 228 3.01 -3.24 9.17
C LEU A 228 3.86 -2.02 8.77
N TRP A 229 3.37 -0.81 9.02
CA TRP A 229 4.09 0.45 8.80
C TRP A 229 5.28 0.64 9.76
N CYS A 230 5.32 -0.04 10.91
CA CYS A 230 6.49 -0.03 11.79
C CYS A 230 7.54 -1.08 11.41
N THR A 231 7.22 -2.11 10.62
CA THR A 231 8.11 -3.25 10.38
C THR A 231 8.61 -3.32 8.95
N MET A 232 7.71 -3.22 7.98
CA MET A 232 8.04 -3.35 6.56
C MET A 232 8.95 -2.23 6.03
N PRO A 233 8.87 -0.98 6.53
CA PRO A 233 9.82 0.02 6.12
C PRO A 233 11.26 -0.31 6.52
N PHE A 234 11.51 -0.90 7.70
CA PHE A 234 12.85 -1.37 8.05
C PHE A 234 13.32 -2.52 7.15
N VAL A 235 12.44 -3.49 6.88
CA VAL A 235 12.75 -4.60 5.95
C VAL A 235 13.17 -4.06 4.59
N THR A 236 12.38 -3.12 4.06
CA THR A 236 12.63 -2.48 2.76
C THR A 236 13.90 -1.63 2.76
N TYR A 237 14.13 -0.87 3.83
CA TYR A 237 15.34 -0.06 4.00
C TYR A 237 16.61 -0.92 3.98
N PHE A 238 16.69 -1.95 4.83
CA PHE A 238 17.87 -2.82 4.90
C PHE A 238 18.03 -3.69 3.64
N TRP A 239 16.94 -4.08 3.00
CA TRP A 239 16.97 -4.67 1.67
C TRP A 239 17.64 -3.74 0.65
N GLY A 240 17.27 -2.45 0.67
CA GLY A 240 17.86 -1.42 -0.18
C GLY A 240 19.35 -1.20 0.11
N VAL A 241 19.74 -1.06 1.38
CA VAL A 241 21.16 -0.95 1.80
C VAL A 241 21.98 -2.10 1.24
N ARG A 242 21.51 -3.34 1.40
CA ARG A 242 22.22 -4.52 0.91
C ARG A 242 22.38 -4.53 -0.60
N ARG A 243 21.38 -4.04 -1.34
CA ARG A 243 21.43 -3.94 -2.81
C ARG A 243 22.38 -2.85 -3.29
N LEU A 244 22.37 -1.68 -2.64
CA LEU A 244 23.33 -0.60 -2.91
C LEU A 244 24.77 -1.07 -2.64
N ALA A 245 25.01 -1.72 -1.50
CA ALA A 245 26.35 -2.21 -1.14
C ALA A 245 26.89 -3.24 -2.15
N ARG A 246 26.02 -4.05 -2.74
CA ARG A 246 26.38 -5.09 -3.72
C ARG A 246 26.27 -4.66 -5.18
N GLN A 247 25.79 -3.43 -5.43
CA GLN A 247 25.42 -2.94 -6.78
C GLN A 247 24.45 -3.86 -7.53
N ASP A 248 23.66 -4.66 -6.79
CA ASP A 248 22.63 -5.53 -7.32
C ASP A 248 21.30 -4.78 -7.33
N LEU A 249 21.09 -3.97 -8.38
CA LEU A 249 19.93 -3.07 -8.49
C LEU A 249 18.80 -3.63 -9.36
N ALA A 250 18.98 -4.82 -9.94
CA ALA A 250 17.95 -5.48 -10.73
C ALA A 250 17.05 -6.33 -9.82
N VAL A 251 15.74 -6.26 -10.04
CA VAL A 251 14.76 -7.00 -9.24
C VAL A 251 13.83 -7.78 -10.16
N LYS A 252 13.75 -9.09 -9.93
CA LYS A 252 12.75 -9.92 -10.61
C LYS A 252 11.40 -9.71 -9.93
N PHE A 253 10.46 -9.07 -10.65
CA PHE A 253 9.09 -8.87 -10.23
C PHE A 253 8.12 -9.50 -11.22
#